data_AF-A0AAU5WKJ9-F1
#
_entry.id   AF-A0AAU5WKJ9-F1
#
_cell.length_a   1.000
_cell.length_b   1.000
_cell.length_c   1.000
_cell.angle_alpha   90.00
_cell.angle_beta   90.00
_cell.angle_gamma   90.00
#
_symmetry.space_group_name_H-M   'P 1'
#
loop_
_entity.id
_entity.type
_entity.pdbx_description
1 polymer ?
#
loop_
_entity_poly.entity_id
_entity_poly.type
_entity_poly.pdbx_seq_one_letter_code
_entity_poly.pdbx_strand_id
1 'polypeptide(L)'
;MHEVGIAESILDAVEKRAGGRPVARVRVRAGALLRVAGPSMDQAFELVSAGGVADRAALEVVTVPAEVACRACGHRAATEDPLTVCPACGGAEVDLSGGRDLVLESIEIMEERDVPGDPRRGRGDPVGPA
;
A
#
# COMPACT_ATOMS: atom_id res chain seq x y z
N MET A 1 5.36 10.61 -14.15
CA MET A 1 5.77 9.18 -14.19
C MET A 1 6.27 8.68 -12.83
N HIS A 2 6.19 9.48 -11.75
CA HIS A 2 6.62 9.10 -10.39
C HIS A 2 5.79 7.93 -9.82
N GLU A 3 4.47 7.99 -9.96
CA GLU A 3 3.52 6.99 -9.46
C GLU A 3 3.58 5.67 -10.24
N VAL A 4 3.91 5.72 -11.53
CA VAL A 4 4.07 4.50 -12.36
C VAL A 4 5.23 3.65 -11.85
N GLY A 5 6.40 4.24 -11.59
CA GLY A 5 7.55 3.48 -11.05
C GLY A 5 7.29 2.91 -9.65
N ILE A 6 6.50 3.61 -8.83
CA ILE A 6 6.05 3.08 -7.54
C ILE A 6 5.09 1.90 -7.75
N ALA A 7 4.12 2.03 -8.65
CA ALA A 7 3.17 0.98 -8.98
C ALA A 7 3.86 -0.28 -9.54
N GLU A 8 4.86 -0.12 -10.41
CA GLU A 8 5.70 -1.23 -10.92
C GLU A 8 6.43 -1.93 -9.77
N SER A 9 7.01 -1.17 -8.84
CA SER A 9 7.68 -1.74 -7.66
C SER A 9 6.73 -2.53 -6.76
N ILE A 10 5.48 -2.07 -6.62
CA ILE A 10 4.42 -2.79 -5.90
C ILE A 10 4.06 -4.07 -6.65
N LEU A 11 3.81 -3.99 -7.95
CA LEU A 11 3.42 -5.13 -8.78
C LEU A 11 4.51 -6.23 -8.75
N ASP A 12 5.78 -5.87 -8.89
CA ASP A 12 6.90 -6.80 -8.78
C ASP A 12 6.90 -7.57 -7.45
N ALA A 13 6.62 -6.88 -6.34
CA ALA A 13 6.54 -7.50 -5.02
C ALA A 13 5.29 -8.40 -4.90
N VAL A 14 4.16 -7.96 -5.46
CA VAL A 14 2.91 -8.72 -5.50
C VAL A 14 3.08 -10.00 -6.31
N GLU A 15 3.66 -9.95 -7.51
CA GLU A 15 3.89 -11.11 -8.37
C GLU A 15 4.76 -12.17 -7.71
N LYS A 16 5.88 -11.75 -7.10
CA LYS A 16 6.76 -12.62 -6.33
C LYS A 16 6.02 -13.31 -5.18
N ARG A 17 5.16 -12.56 -4.46
CA ARG A 17 4.43 -13.08 -3.29
C ARG A 17 3.22 -13.94 -3.68
N ALA A 18 2.58 -13.62 -4.79
CA ALA A 18 1.41 -14.31 -5.32
C ALA A 18 1.81 -15.64 -5.95
N GLY A 19 2.97 -15.71 -6.63
CA GLY A 19 3.44 -16.93 -7.28
C GLY A 19 2.49 -17.40 -8.38
N GLY A 20 1.99 -16.47 -9.19
CA GLY A 20 1.07 -16.76 -10.30
C GLY A 20 -0.42 -16.87 -9.93
N ARG A 21 -0.78 -16.79 -8.64
CA ARG A 21 -2.19 -16.84 -8.20
C ARG A 21 -2.86 -15.46 -8.35
N PRO A 22 -4.13 -15.41 -8.79
CA PRO A 22 -4.86 -14.15 -8.90
C PRO A 22 -5.01 -13.44 -7.55
N VAL A 23 -4.81 -12.12 -7.52
CA VAL A 23 -4.83 -11.28 -6.33
C VAL A 23 -6.09 -10.42 -6.34
N ALA A 24 -6.85 -10.43 -5.25
CA ALA A 24 -8.06 -9.62 -5.08
C ALA A 24 -7.75 -8.24 -4.47
N ARG A 25 -6.83 -8.19 -3.51
CA ARG A 25 -6.47 -6.97 -2.79
C ARG A 25 -4.98 -6.90 -2.50
N VAL A 26 -4.46 -5.68 -2.53
CA VAL A 26 -3.07 -5.34 -2.22
C VAL A 26 -3.11 -4.21 -1.18
N ARG A 27 -2.41 -4.39 -0.07
CA ARG A 27 -2.26 -3.34 0.95
C ARG A 27 -0.80 -2.96 1.07
N VAL A 28 -0.51 -1.67 0.94
CA VAL A 28 0.84 -1.11 1.07
C VAL A 28 0.89 0.00 2.10
N ARG A 29 2.01 0.09 2.82
CA ARG A 29 2.38 1.27 3.58
C ARG A 29 3.35 2.11 2.77
N ALA A 30 3.00 3.37 2.57
CA ALA A 30 3.85 4.34 1.89
C ALA A 30 4.21 5.46 2.86
N GLY A 31 5.49 5.78 2.96
CA GLY A 31 5.94 6.94 3.71
C GLY A 31 5.43 8.24 3.09
N ALA A 32 5.01 9.20 3.91
CA ALA A 32 4.43 10.47 3.46
C ALA A 32 5.37 11.29 2.56
N LEU A 33 6.69 11.15 2.73
CA LEU A 33 7.70 11.84 1.92
C LEU A 33 7.90 11.20 0.55
N LEU A 34 7.29 10.04 0.27
CA LEU A 34 7.13 9.53 -1.10
C LEU A 34 6.08 10.34 -1.90
N ARG A 35 5.28 11.17 -1.23
CA ARG A 35 4.29 12.08 -1.84
C ARG A 35 3.32 11.39 -2.79
N VAL A 36 2.90 10.21 -2.37
CA VAL A 36 1.98 9.36 -3.12
C VAL A 36 0.58 9.97 -3.09
N ALA A 37 0.02 10.28 -4.25
CA ALA A 37 -1.36 10.73 -4.39
C ALA A 37 -2.27 9.53 -4.69
N GLY A 38 -3.24 9.25 -3.81
CA GLY A 38 -4.14 8.09 -3.93
C GLY A 38 -4.75 7.91 -5.32
N PRO A 39 -5.49 8.90 -5.87
CA PRO A 39 -6.11 8.77 -7.18
C PRO A 39 -5.12 8.52 -8.33
N SER A 40 -3.90 9.06 -8.24
CA SER A 40 -2.84 8.86 -9.22
C SER A 40 -2.23 7.47 -9.10
N MET A 41 -2.11 6.93 -7.88
CA MET A 41 -1.67 5.56 -7.65
C MET A 41 -2.67 4.53 -8.14
N ASP A 42 -3.96 4.75 -7.90
CA ASP A 42 -4.99 3.81 -8.33
C ASP A 42 -4.93 3.62 -9.86
N GLN A 43 -4.85 4.74 -10.60
CA GLN A 43 -4.69 4.73 -12.06
C GLN A 43 -3.37 4.09 -12.50
N ALA A 44 -2.26 4.44 -11.85
CA ALA A 44 -0.95 3.88 -12.19
C ALA A 44 -0.93 2.36 -11.95
N PHE A 45 -1.51 1.90 -10.83
CA PHE A 45 -1.58 0.48 -10.48
C PHE A 45 -2.51 -0.30 -11.40
N GLU A 46 -3.68 0.24 -11.74
CA GLU A 46 -4.58 -0.35 -12.73
C GLU A 46 -3.87 -0.50 -14.09
N LEU A 47 -3.13 0.53 -14.53
CA LEU A 47 -2.39 0.49 -15.79
C LEU A 47 -1.34 -0.61 -15.83
N VAL A 48 -0.51 -0.74 -14.78
CA VAL A 48 0.62 -1.69 -14.79
C VAL A 48 0.21 -3.12 -14.49
N SER A 49 -0.87 -3.32 -13.72
CA SER A 49 -1.36 -4.66 -13.34
C SER A 49 -2.27 -5.32 -14.38
N ALA A 50 -2.70 -4.56 -15.40
CA ALA A 50 -3.63 -5.03 -16.43
C ALA A 50 -3.16 -6.34 -17.10
N GLY A 51 -4.03 -7.35 -17.10
CA GLY A 51 -3.75 -8.67 -17.67
C GLY A 51 -2.77 -9.55 -16.89
N GLY A 52 -2.28 -9.09 -15.73
CA GLY A 52 -1.41 -9.85 -14.83
C GLY A 52 -2.15 -10.51 -13.66
N VAL A 53 -1.40 -11.00 -12.68
CA VAL A 53 -1.96 -11.65 -11.47
C VAL A 53 -2.76 -10.70 -10.59
N ALA A 54 -2.47 -9.40 -10.66
CA ALA A 54 -3.14 -8.35 -9.90
C ALA A 54 -4.15 -7.56 -10.75
N ASP A 55 -4.54 -8.08 -11.92
CA ASP A 55 -5.55 -7.45 -12.76
C ASP A 55 -6.83 -7.22 -11.97
N ARG A 56 -7.30 -5.96 -11.97
CA ARG A 56 -8.48 -5.49 -11.20
C ARG A 56 -8.39 -5.69 -9.69
N ALA A 57 -7.20 -5.92 -9.13
CA ALA A 57 -7.02 -5.97 -7.68
C ALA A 57 -7.23 -4.58 -7.05
N ALA A 58 -7.88 -4.53 -5.89
CA ALA A 58 -8.02 -3.28 -5.14
C ALA A 58 -6.70 -2.94 -4.43
N LEU A 59 -6.16 -1.75 -4.69
CA LEU A 59 -5.00 -1.21 -3.98
C LEU A 59 -5.45 -0.35 -2.80
N GLU A 60 -4.97 -0.67 -1.61
CA GLU A 60 -5.09 0.18 -0.42
C GLU A 60 -3.71 0.75 -0.05
N VAL A 61 -3.60 2.08 -0.06
CA VAL A 61 -2.38 2.79 0.32
C VAL A 61 -2.56 3.42 1.70
N VAL A 62 -1.76 2.97 2.66
CA VAL A 62 -1.70 3.54 4.00
C VAL A 62 -0.52 4.50 4.09
N THR A 63 -0.79 5.79 4.21
CA THR A 63 0.27 6.80 4.36
C THR A 63 0.79 6.84 5.79
N VAL A 64 2.10 6.82 5.96
CA VAL A 64 2.79 6.83 7.25
C VAL A 64 3.67 8.07 7.35
N PRO A 65 3.49 8.95 8.36
CA PRO A 65 4.30 10.15 8.50
C PRO A 65 5.76 9.81 8.81
N ALA A 66 6.66 10.74 8.50
CA ALA A 66 8.01 10.72 9.06
C ALA A 66 7.98 11.14 10.53
N GLU A 67 9.05 10.85 11.25
CA GLU A 67 9.31 11.41 12.58
C GLU A 67 10.39 12.48 12.48
N VAL A 68 10.12 13.63 13.10
CA VAL A 68 11.09 14.70 13.31
C VAL A 68 11.57 14.67 14.75
N ALA A 69 12.89 14.76 14.96
CA ALA A 69 13.51 14.90 16.28
C ALA A 69 14.35 16.19 16.33
N CYS A 70 14.02 17.11 17.24
CA CYS A 70 14.74 18.37 17.37
C CYS A 70 16.03 18.20 18.18
N ARG A 71 17.15 18.67 17.62
CA ARG A 71 18.46 18.63 18.30
C ARG A 71 18.57 19.66 19.42
N ALA A 72 17.85 20.78 19.31
CA ALA A 72 17.92 21.88 20.27
C ALA A 72 17.11 21.64 21.56
N CYS A 73 15.89 21.10 21.46
CA CYS A 73 14.99 20.90 22.61
C CYS A 73 14.61 19.44 22.87
N GLY A 74 15.05 18.49 22.03
CA GLY A 74 14.74 17.06 22.16
C GLY A 74 13.32 16.65 21.80
N HIS A 75 12.46 17.59 21.39
CA HIS A 75 11.07 17.30 21.02
C HIS A 75 10.98 16.39 19.79
N ARG A 76 10.05 15.44 19.83
CA ARG A 76 9.73 14.52 18.72
C ARG A 76 8.30 14.70 18.28
N ALA A 77 8.06 14.71 16.97
CA ALA A 77 6.73 14.83 16.39
C ALA A 77 6.62 14.07 15.07
N ALA A 78 5.40 13.76 14.66
CA ALA A 78 5.14 13.29 13.30
C ALA A 78 5.15 14.48 12.32
N THR A 79 5.63 14.24 11.10
CA THR A 79 5.63 15.23 10.03
C THR A 79 5.42 14.58 8.66
N GLU A 80 4.74 15.29 7.77
CA GLU A 80 4.65 14.97 6.35
C GLU A 80 5.47 15.96 5.50
N ASP A 81 6.06 16.97 6.13
CA ASP A 81 6.84 18.02 5.49
C ASP A 81 8.35 17.74 5.63
N PRO A 82 9.07 17.55 4.51
CA PRO A 82 10.53 17.37 4.54
C PRO A 82 11.29 18.66 4.92
N LEU A 83 10.63 19.82 4.94
CA LEU A 83 11.20 21.11 5.31
C LEU A 83 10.71 21.59 6.69
N THR A 84 10.16 20.69 7.49
CA THR A 84 9.61 21.01 8.81
C THR A 84 10.65 21.61 9.76
N VAL A 85 10.17 22.44 10.68
CA VAL A 85 10.92 22.95 11.83
C VAL A 85 10.36 22.34 13.12
N CYS A 86 11.08 22.45 14.23
CA CYS A 86 10.57 21.96 15.51
C CYS A 86 9.28 22.69 15.91
N PRO A 87 8.15 21.99 16.10
CA PRO A 87 6.88 22.63 16.45
C PRO A 87 6.86 23.16 17.90
N ALA A 88 7.79 22.70 18.75
CA ALA A 88 7.86 23.11 20.15
C ALA A 88 8.69 24.38 20.38
N CYS A 89 9.84 24.52 19.69
CA CYS A 89 10.76 25.66 19.91
C CYS A 89 11.04 26.50 18.66
N GLY A 90 10.55 26.11 17.48
CA GLY A 90 10.83 26.78 16.21
C GLY A 90 12.23 26.55 15.64
N GLY A 91 13.05 25.72 16.28
CA GLY A 91 14.41 25.43 15.82
C GLY A 91 14.43 24.66 14.50
N ALA A 92 15.34 25.02 13.60
CA ALA A 92 15.52 24.37 12.29
C ALA A 92 16.48 23.16 12.32
N GLU A 93 17.24 22.99 13.42
CA GLU A 93 18.11 21.83 13.60
C GLU A 93 17.29 20.60 14.02
N VAL A 94 16.80 19.88 13.01
CA VAL A 94 15.98 18.69 13.19
C VAL A 94 16.52 17.51 12.39
N ASP A 95 16.40 16.32 12.97
CA ASP A 95 16.64 15.05 12.31
C ASP A 95 15.32 14.46 11.82
N LEU A 96 15.27 14.09 10.54
CA LEU A 96 14.15 13.37 9.95
C LEU A 96 14.46 11.88 9.86
N SER A 97 13.50 11.05 10.27
CA SER A 97 13.58 9.60 10.14
C SER A 97 12.27 9.01 9.61
N GLY A 98 12.37 7.93 8.85
CA GLY A 98 11.22 7.30 8.19
C GLY A 98 10.59 8.17 7.10
N GLY A 99 9.34 7.85 6.76
CA GLY A 99 8.53 8.57 5.78
C GLY A 99 8.96 8.40 4.32
N ARG A 100 9.96 7.56 4.02
CA ARG A 100 10.41 7.27 2.64
C ARG A 100 10.28 5.80 2.25
N ASP A 101 9.77 4.98 3.17
CA ASP A 101 9.67 3.54 2.97
C ASP A 101 8.40 3.18 2.19
N LEU A 102 8.49 2.14 1.36
CA LEU A 102 7.36 1.51 0.70
C LEU A 102 7.37 0.03 1.08
N VAL A 103 6.28 -0.42 1.71
CA VAL A 103 6.20 -1.77 2.26
C VAL A 103 4.92 -2.44 1.78
N LEU A 104 5.04 -3.59 1.12
CA LEU A 104 3.91 -4.47 0.86
C LEU A 104 3.50 -5.16 2.17
N GLU A 105 2.38 -4.72 2.77
CA GLU A 105 1.90 -5.27 4.03
C GLU A 105 1.23 -6.64 3.84
N SER A 106 0.35 -6.73 2.85
CA SER A 106 -0.42 -7.95 2.59
C SER A 106 -0.94 -8.02 1.16
N ILE A 107 -1.16 -9.24 0.68
CA ILE A 107 -1.97 -9.53 -0.50
C ILE A 107 -3.08 -10.52 -0.13
N GLU A 108 -4.25 -10.33 -0.71
CA GLU A 108 -5.37 -11.27 -0.62
C GLU A 108 -5.47 -12.03 -1.94
N ILE A 109 -5.39 -13.35 -1.90
CA ILE A 109 -5.52 -14.21 -3.09
C ILE A 109 -7.01 -14.45 -3.34
N MET A 110 -7.44 -14.38 -4.60
CA MET A 110 -8.81 -14.75 -4.96
C MET A 110 -9.00 -16.25 -4.66
N GLU A 111 -10.00 -16.58 -3.83
CA GLU A 111 -10.41 -17.97 -3.70
C GLU A 111 -11.23 -18.38 -4.93
N GLU A 112 -11.24 -19.68 -5.24
CA GLU A 112 -12.06 -20.25 -6.33
C GLU A 112 -13.54 -19.85 -6.27
N ARG A 113 -14.06 -19.54 -5.07
CA ARG A 113 -15.43 -19.09 -4.85
C ARG A 113 -15.67 -17.65 -5.29
N ASP A 114 -14.64 -16.84 -5.51
CA ASP A 114 -14.75 -15.41 -5.86
C ASP A 114 -14.73 -15.14 -7.37
N VAL A 115 -14.62 -16.20 -8.19
CA VAL A 115 -14.72 -16.07 -9.65
C VAL A 115 -16.17 -15.74 -10.06
N PRO A 116 -16.41 -14.61 -10.74
CA PRO A 116 -17.73 -14.32 -11.30
C PRO A 116 -18.11 -15.40 -12.32
N GLY A 117 -19.17 -16.16 -12.03
CA GLY A 117 -19.67 -17.24 -12.89
C GLY A 117 -19.32 -18.67 -12.46
N ASP A 118 -18.74 -18.90 -11.27
CA ASP A 118 -18.50 -20.28 -10.79
C ASP A 118 -19.83 -21.05 -10.61
N PRO A 119 -20.07 -22.15 -11.36
CA PRO A 119 -21.29 -22.98 -11.25
C PRO A 119 -21.41 -23.72 -9.90
N ARG A 120 -20.44 -23.63 -9.00
CA ARG A 120 -20.51 -24.12 -7.62
C ARG A 120 -21.13 -23.12 -6.65
N ARG A 121 -21.27 -21.82 -7.03
CA ARG A 121 -22.06 -20.83 -6.27
C ARG A 121 -23.54 -21.23 -6.30
N GLY A 122 -23.99 -22.00 -5.32
CA GLY A 122 -25.37 -22.48 -5.23
C GLY A 122 -25.53 -23.95 -4.89
N ARG A 123 -24.44 -24.74 -4.86
CA ARG A 123 -24.44 -26.01 -4.12
C ARG A 123 -24.17 -25.67 -2.66
N GLY A 124 -25.21 -25.22 -1.95
CA GLY A 124 -25.20 -25.28 -0.51
C GLY A 124 -24.90 -26.72 -0.11
N ASP A 125 -23.95 -26.91 0.81
CA ASP A 125 -23.73 -28.20 1.43
C ASP A 125 -25.07 -28.72 1.94
N PRO A 126 -25.45 -29.99 1.66
CA PRO A 126 -26.62 -30.54 2.30
C PRO A 126 -26.35 -30.48 3.80
N VAL A 127 -27.19 -29.73 4.52
CA VAL A 127 -27.29 -29.83 5.98
C VAL A 127 -27.48 -31.32 6.28
N GLY A 128 -26.41 -31.95 6.75
CA GLY A 128 -26.43 -33.35 7.15
C GLY A 128 -27.34 -33.52 8.37
N PRO A 129 -28.08 -34.63 8.50
CA PRO A 129 -28.93 -34.85 9.65
C PRO A 129 -28.11 -35.39 10.82
N ALA A 130 -28.21 -34.73 11.98
CA ALA A 130 -28.35 -35.33 13.31
C ALA A 130 -28.68 -34.22 14.33
#